data_AF-A0A937UGP5-F1
#
_entry.id   AF-A0A937UGP5-F1
#
_cell.length_a   1.000
_cell.length_b   1.000
_cell.length_c   1.000
_cell.angle_alpha   90.00
_cell.angle_beta   90.00
_cell.angle_gamma   90.00
#
_symmetry.space_group_name_H-M   'P 1'
#
loop_
_entity.id
_entity.type
_entity.pdbx_description
1 polymer ?
#
loop_
_entity_poly.entity_id
_entity_poly.type
_entity_poly.pdbx_seq_one_letter_code
_entity_poly.pdbx_strand_id
1 'polypeptide(L)'
;MNGLKTAVMALIVLAITVSLLWFTNRSVTPKKATFEDVIAEAAKGGYRLINTEKLRELYEKNPKDLLLVDTRQEWEYRTGHIKGSLNFPMEPTWLSRWQKKDALEKFLGSDKNRFIVFF
;
A
#
# COMPACT_ATOMS: atom_id res chain seq x y z
N MET A 1 -29.45 44.79 -19.35
CA MET A 1 -28.52 44.75 -18.18
C MET A 1 -28.25 43.34 -17.62
N ASN A 2 -29.03 42.31 -17.95
CA ASN A 2 -28.82 40.95 -17.39
C ASN A 2 -27.77 40.10 -18.12
N GLY A 3 -27.62 40.26 -19.44
CA GLY A 3 -26.67 39.45 -20.23
C GLY A 3 -25.21 39.66 -19.84
N LEU A 4 -24.80 40.88 -19.49
CA LEU A 4 -23.43 41.17 -19.07
C LEU A 4 -23.08 40.49 -17.73
N LYS A 5 -24.02 40.48 -16.77
CA LYS A 5 -23.83 39.81 -15.47
C LYS A 5 -23.72 38.29 -15.65
N THR A 6 -24.56 37.71 -16.49
CA THR A 6 -24.51 36.27 -16.81
C THR A 6 -23.20 35.89 -17.50
N ALA A 7 -22.72 36.70 -18.43
CA ALA A 7 -21.44 36.48 -19.11
C ALA A 7 -20.25 36.54 -18.14
N VAL A 8 -20.24 37.52 -17.22
CA VAL A 8 -19.21 37.64 -16.17
C VAL A 8 -19.22 36.44 -15.24
N MET A 9 -20.40 35.98 -14.81
CA MET A 9 -20.52 34.78 -13.96
C MET A 9 -20.03 33.51 -14.67
N ALA A 10 -20.34 33.34 -15.96
CA ALA A 10 -19.86 32.20 -16.74
C ALA A 10 -18.32 32.19 -16.86
N LEU A 11 -17.71 33.35 -17.06
CA LEU A 11 -16.25 33.49 -17.11
C LEU A 11 -15.59 33.17 -15.76
N ILE A 12 -16.19 33.60 -14.65
CA ILE A 12 -15.70 33.28 -13.31
C ILE A 12 -15.74 31.77 -13.07
N VAL A 13 -16.86 31.11 -13.39
CA VAL A 13 -17.00 29.65 -13.24
C VAL A 13 -15.97 28.93 -14.10
N LEU A 14 -15.77 29.35 -15.35
CA LEU A 14 -14.76 28.76 -16.24
C LEU A 14 -13.34 28.95 -15.69
N ALA A 15 -13.01 30.14 -15.18
CA ALA A 15 -11.70 30.40 -14.58
C ALA A 15 -11.46 29.53 -13.34
N ILE A 16 -12.48 29.36 -12.49
CA ILE A 16 -12.40 28.50 -11.30
C ILE A 16 -12.21 27.04 -11.71
N THR A 17 -12.98 26.52 -12.68
CA THR A 17 -12.86 25.12 -13.10
C THR A 17 -11.51 24.84 -13.75
N VAL A 18 -11.02 25.72 -14.62
CA VAL A 18 -9.67 25.60 -15.20
C VAL A 18 -8.59 25.65 -14.12
N SER A 19 -8.72 26.55 -13.15
CA SER A 19 -7.76 26.68 -12.04
C SER A 19 -7.76 25.44 -11.14
N LEU A 20 -8.94 24.90 -10.83
CA LEU A 20 -9.09 23.66 -10.08
C LEU A 20 -8.49 22.48 -10.85
N LEU A 21 -8.82 22.34 -12.14
CA LEU A 21 -8.28 21.27 -12.99
C LEU A 21 -6.75 21.34 -13.05
N TRP A 22 -6.19 22.54 -13.22
CA TRP A 22 -4.75 22.74 -13.23
C TRP A 22 -4.12 22.41 -11.88
N PHE A 23 -4.75 22.82 -10.76
CA PHE A 23 -4.24 22.53 -9.42
C PHE A 23 -4.28 21.03 -9.09
N THR A 24 -5.37 20.34 -9.44
CA THR A 24 -5.53 18.90 -9.17
C THR A 24 -4.71 18.03 -10.10
N ASN A 25 -4.38 18.50 -11.31
CA ASN A 25 -3.62 17.75 -12.29
C ASN A 25 -2.12 18.07 -12.29
N ARG A 26 -1.63 18.76 -11.25
CA ARG A 26 -0.18 18.91 -11.06
C ARG A 26 0.43 17.55 -10.77
N SER A 27 1.52 17.23 -11.46
CA SER A 27 2.30 16.02 -11.16
C SER A 27 2.87 16.14 -9.74
N VAL A 28 2.50 15.19 -8.88
CA VAL A 28 3.18 15.01 -7.60
C VAL A 28 4.44 14.22 -7.91
N THR A 29 5.61 14.83 -7.78
CA THR A 29 6.86 14.08 -7.85
C THR A 29 6.93 13.15 -6.63
N PRO A 30 6.98 11.82 -6.81
CA PRO A 30 7.13 10.92 -5.68
C PRO A 30 8.47 11.24 -4.99
N LYS A 31 8.45 11.42 -3.67
CA LYS A 31 9.69 11.46 -2.90
C LYS A 31 10.44 10.15 -3.19
N LYS A 32 11.70 10.24 -3.61
CA LYS A 32 12.55 9.04 -3.69
C LYS A 32 12.73 8.49 -2.29
N ALA A 33 12.21 7.29 -2.05
CA ALA A 33 12.41 6.59 -0.79
C ALA A 33 13.88 6.16 -0.68
N THR A 34 14.47 6.40 0.48
CA THR A 34 15.81 5.95 0.85
C THR A 34 15.72 4.71 1.73
N PHE A 35 16.83 3.99 1.90
CA PHE A 35 16.86 2.85 2.83
C PHE A 35 16.62 3.28 4.28
N GLU A 36 17.05 4.48 4.66
CA GLU A 36 16.75 5.07 5.98
C GLU A 36 15.25 5.27 6.19
N ASP A 37 14.50 5.67 5.15
CA ASP A 37 13.04 5.77 5.24
C ASP A 37 12.41 4.39 5.51
N VAL A 38 12.97 3.31 4.93
CA VAL A 38 12.49 1.94 5.13
C VAL A 38 12.77 1.46 6.56
N ILE A 39 13.97 1.74 7.10
CA ILE A 39 14.33 1.43 8.49
C ILE A 39 13.41 2.18 9.46
N ALA A 40 13.17 3.47 9.20
CA ALA A 40 12.31 4.30 10.04
C ALA A 40 10.85 3.80 10.03
N GLU A 41 10.31 3.42 8.88
CA GLU A 41 8.96 2.85 8.79
C GLU A 41 8.85 1.49 9.51
N ALA A 42 9.86 0.63 9.38
CA ALA A 42 9.92 -0.64 10.10
C ALA A 42 9.94 -0.45 11.62
N ALA A 43 10.76 0.49 12.11
CA ALA A 43 10.81 0.85 13.52
C ALA A 43 9.46 1.40 14.02
N LYS A 44 8.83 2.29 13.24
CA LYS A 44 7.51 2.86 13.56
C LYS A 44 6.40 1.82 13.56
N GLY A 45 6.45 0.87 12.63
CA GLY A 45 5.49 -0.22 12.51
C GLY A 45 5.73 -1.39 13.46
N GLY A 46 6.85 -1.41 14.19
CA GLY A 46 7.20 -2.47 15.13
C GLY A 46 7.54 -3.81 14.47
N TYR A 47 8.02 -3.79 13.21
CA TYR A 47 8.44 -4.99 12.49
C TYR A 47 9.94 -4.94 12.13
N ARG A 48 10.50 -6.09 11.79
CA ARG A 48 11.90 -6.22 11.38
C ARG A 48 12.01 -6.37 9.88
N LEU A 49 13.07 -5.83 9.31
CA LEU A 49 13.44 -6.07 7.92
C LEU A 49 14.15 -7.42 7.79
N ILE A 50 13.94 -8.09 6.67
CA ILE A 50 14.64 -9.31 6.28
C ILE A 50 15.10 -9.17 4.84
N ASN A 51 16.31 -9.64 4.53
CA ASN A 51 16.83 -9.66 3.17
C ASN A 51 16.47 -10.97 2.46
N THR A 52 16.68 -11.00 1.15
CA THR A 52 16.33 -12.13 0.29
C THR A 52 17.10 -13.39 0.66
N GLU A 53 18.39 -13.26 0.98
CA GLU A 53 19.26 -14.39 1.32
C GLU A 53 18.77 -15.07 2.60
N LYS A 54 18.47 -14.27 3.63
CA LYS A 54 17.99 -14.80 4.91
C LYS A 54 16.60 -15.41 4.79
N LEU A 55 15.73 -14.79 4.01
CA LEU A 55 14.40 -15.34 3.75
C LEU A 55 14.50 -16.70 3.04
N ARG A 56 15.38 -16.82 2.04
CA ARG A 56 15.64 -18.09 1.36
C ARG A 56 16.15 -19.17 2.31
N GLU A 57 17.12 -18.85 3.18
CA GLU A 57 17.61 -19.79 4.18
C GLU A 57 16.50 -20.31 5.11
N LEU A 58 15.61 -19.42 5.58
CA LEU A 58 14.49 -19.81 6.45
C LEU A 58 13.49 -20.69 5.70
N TYR A 59 13.19 -20.32 4.46
CA TYR A 59 12.28 -21.05 3.59
C TYR A 59 12.79 -22.46 3.27
N GLU A 60 14.08 -22.62 3.03
CA GLU A 60 14.69 -23.93 2.74
C GLU A 60 14.81 -24.83 3.98
N LYS A 61 15.06 -24.25 5.16
CA LYS A 61 15.24 -25.03 6.41
C LYS A 61 13.92 -25.51 6.99
N ASN A 62 12.99 -24.59 7.27
CA ASN A 62 11.76 -24.88 8.02
C ASN A 62 10.54 -24.16 7.40
N PRO A 63 10.09 -24.57 6.21
CA PRO A 63 8.98 -23.90 5.52
C PRO A 63 7.64 -23.96 6.29
N LYS A 64 7.47 -24.93 7.20
CA LYS A 64 6.23 -25.10 7.98
C LYS A 64 6.06 -24.07 9.09
N ASP A 65 7.16 -23.51 9.59
CA ASP A 65 7.16 -22.55 10.70
C ASP A 65 7.16 -21.09 10.20
N LEU A 66 7.24 -20.91 8.88
CA LEU A 66 7.28 -19.63 8.18
C LEU A 66 5.95 -19.39 7.45
N LEU A 67 5.24 -18.33 7.84
CA LEU A 67 4.08 -17.84 7.08
C LEU A 67 4.52 -16.71 6.15
N LEU A 68 4.49 -16.98 4.84
CA LEU A 68 4.72 -15.98 3.80
C LEU A 68 3.39 -15.35 3.39
N VAL A 69 3.29 -14.02 3.50
CA VAL A 69 2.08 -13.27 3.14
C VAL A 69 2.40 -12.29 2.02
N ASP A 70 1.85 -12.56 0.85
CA ASP A 70 1.95 -11.68 -0.32
C ASP A 70 0.89 -10.59 -0.23
N THR A 71 1.31 -9.33 -0.10
CA THR A 71 0.41 -8.18 0.09
C THR A 71 -0.07 -7.53 -1.22
N ARG A 72 0.41 -8.05 -2.36
CA ARG A 72 0.11 -7.52 -3.70
C ARG A 72 -1.32 -7.83 -4.13
N GLN A 73 -1.72 -7.24 -5.26
CA GLN A 73 -3.02 -7.47 -5.85
C GLN A 73 -3.17 -8.93 -6.29
N GLU A 74 -4.40 -9.43 -6.22
CA GLU A 74 -4.67 -10.85 -6.48
C GLU A 74 -4.25 -11.30 -7.89
N TRP A 75 -4.39 -10.41 -8.88
CA TRP A 75 -3.96 -10.70 -10.24
C TRP A 75 -2.43 -10.85 -10.36
N GLU A 76 -1.65 -10.08 -9.61
CA GLU A 76 -0.18 -10.20 -9.57
C GLU A 76 0.22 -11.54 -8.95
N TYR A 77 -0.42 -11.89 -7.83
CA TYR A 77 -0.21 -13.16 -7.16
C TYR A 77 -0.48 -14.35 -8.09
N ARG A 78 -1.59 -14.33 -8.83
CA ARG A 78 -1.94 -15.38 -9.79
C ARG A 78 -0.93 -15.55 -10.92
N THR A 79 -0.29 -14.46 -11.37
CA THR A 79 0.72 -14.53 -12.44
C THR A 79 2.07 -15.08 -11.98
N GLY A 80 2.36 -15.01 -10.69
CA GLY A 80 3.59 -15.55 -10.11
C GLY A 80 3.78 -15.11 -8.65
N HIS A 81 4.03 -16.08 -7.78
CA HIS A 81 4.23 -15.87 -6.35
C HIS A 81 5.20 -16.92 -5.77
N ILE A 82 5.70 -16.66 -4.56
CA ILE A 82 6.53 -17.62 -3.84
C ILE A 82 5.66 -18.82 -3.45
N LYS A 83 6.06 -20.02 -3.85
CA LYS A 83 5.31 -21.25 -3.55
C LYS A 83 5.06 -21.38 -2.04
N GLY A 84 3.81 -21.64 -1.66
CA GLY A 84 3.41 -21.76 -0.25
C GLY A 84 3.13 -20.43 0.46
N SER A 85 3.29 -19.29 -0.21
CA SER A 85 2.76 -18.02 0.29
C SER A 85 1.24 -17.97 0.22
N LEU A 86 0.63 -17.10 1.02
CA LEU A 86 -0.79 -16.79 1.00
C LEU A 86 -0.98 -15.32 0.60
N ASN A 87 -1.96 -15.03 -0.25
CA ASN A 87 -2.24 -13.66 -0.68
C ASN A 87 -3.20 -12.95 0.27
N PHE A 88 -2.84 -11.76 0.71
CA PHE A 88 -3.70 -10.82 1.42
C PHE A 88 -3.53 -9.41 0.82
N PRO A 89 -4.30 -9.05 -0.21
CA PRO A 89 -4.16 -7.75 -0.86
C PRO A 89 -4.37 -6.59 0.12
N MET A 90 -3.38 -5.71 0.24
CA MET A 90 -3.41 -4.56 1.15
C MET A 90 -2.94 -3.31 0.42
N GLU A 91 -3.83 -2.32 0.27
CA GLU A 91 -3.39 -1.01 -0.20
C GLU A 91 -2.63 -0.29 0.93
N PRO A 92 -1.55 0.46 0.62
CA PRO A 92 -0.70 1.11 1.62
C PRO A 92 -1.35 2.39 2.18
N THR A 93 -2.63 2.34 2.52
CA THR A 93 -3.39 3.46 3.07
C THR A 93 -3.78 3.19 4.52
N TRP A 94 -3.91 4.26 5.31
CA TRP A 94 -4.45 4.19 6.66
C TRP A 94 -5.87 3.59 6.67
N LEU A 95 -6.71 4.00 5.72
CA LEU A 95 -8.10 3.56 5.64
C LEU A 95 -8.20 2.06 5.35
N SER A 96 -7.41 1.55 4.40
CA SER A 96 -7.34 0.12 4.09
C SER A 96 -6.91 -0.70 5.30
N ARG A 97 -5.87 -0.25 6.02
CA ARG A 97 -5.40 -0.93 7.24
C ARG A 97 -6.49 -1.01 8.30
N TRP A 98 -7.25 0.08 8.49
CA TRP A 98 -8.34 0.10 9.45
C TRP A 98 -9.49 -0.83 9.03
N GLN A 99 -9.94 -0.74 7.78
CA GLN A 99 -11.04 -1.55 7.25
C GLN A 99 -10.73 -3.05 7.21
N LYS A 100 -9.47 -3.42 6.92
CA LYS A 100 -9.06 -4.82 6.74
C LYS A 100 -8.52 -5.46 8.02
N LYS A 101 -8.47 -4.75 9.15
CA LYS A 101 -7.87 -5.24 10.41
C LYS A 101 -8.44 -6.59 10.85
N ASP A 102 -9.77 -6.72 10.91
CA ASP A 102 -10.40 -7.95 11.39
C ASP A 102 -10.25 -9.12 10.41
N ALA A 103 -10.26 -8.82 9.11
CA ALA A 103 -10.00 -9.81 8.08
C ALA A 103 -8.55 -10.31 8.14
N LEU A 104 -7.60 -9.40 8.36
CA LEU A 104 -6.19 -9.74 8.55
C LEU A 104 -6.00 -10.60 9.81
N GLU A 105 -6.63 -10.24 10.93
CA GLU A 105 -6.52 -11.06 12.15
C GLU A 105 -7.04 -12.48 11.94
N LYS A 106 -8.21 -12.64 11.29
CA LYS A 106 -8.75 -13.97 10.94
C LYS A 106 -7.82 -14.73 10.00
N PHE A 107 -7.22 -14.04 9.03
CA PHE A 107 -6.30 -14.63 8.07
C PHE A 107 -5.00 -15.13 8.72
N LEU A 108 -4.41 -14.35 9.64
CA LEU A 108 -3.19 -14.74 10.36
C LEU A 108 -3.45 -15.87 11.36
N GLY A 109 -4.67 -15.94 11.91
CA GLY A 109 -5.08 -16.97 12.85
C GLY A 109 -4.71 -16.65 14.30
N SER A 110 -4.91 -17.65 15.17
CA SER A 110 -4.78 -17.50 16.62
C SER A 110 -3.35 -17.62 17.15
N ASP A 111 -2.45 -18.21 16.37
CA ASP A 111 -1.05 -18.42 16.75
C ASP A 111 -0.24 -17.13 16.62
N LYS A 112 0.00 -16.47 17.75
CA LYS A 112 0.75 -15.22 17.82
C LYS A 112 2.28 -15.41 17.87
N ASN A 113 2.77 -16.65 17.91
CA ASN A 113 4.21 -16.96 17.97
C ASN A 113 4.80 -17.35 16.63
N ARG A 114 3.96 -17.46 15.59
CA ARG A 114 4.39 -17.80 14.23
C ARG A 114 5.33 -16.76 13.67
N PHE A 115 6.34 -17.20 12.92
CA PHE A 115 7.20 -16.29 12.18
C PHE A 115 6.52 -15.91 10.86
N ILE A 116 6.18 -14.63 10.71
CA ILE A 116 5.42 -14.12 9.57
C ILE A 116 6.29 -13.13 8.79
N VAL A 117 6.32 -13.28 7.46
CA VAL A 117 6.99 -12.34 6.56
C VAL A 117 5.98 -11.83 5.54
N PHE A 118 5.76 -10.52 5.57
CA PHE A 118 5.00 -9.81 4.55
C PHE A 118 5.95 -9.38 3.44
N PHE A 119 5.49 -9.48 2.19
CA PHE A 119 6.22 -9.02 1.02
C PHE A 119 5.30 -8.45 -0.06
#